data_AF-A0A1V1ULY5-F1
#
_entry.id   AF-A0A1V1ULY5-F1
#
_cell.length_a   1.000
_cell.length_b   1.000
_cell.length_c   1.000
_cell.angle_alpha   90.00
_cell.angle_beta   90.00
_cell.angle_gamma   90.00
#
_symmetry.space_group_name_H-M   'P 1'
#
loop_
_entity.id
_entity.type
_entity.pdbx_description
1 polymer ?
#
loop_
_entity_poly.entity_id
_entity_poly.type
_entity_poly.pdbx_seq_one_letter_code
_entity_poly.pdbx_strand_id
1 'polypeptide(L)'
;MSKDLTFSNSSAFGSISWAAQRLGMSKGMFLRRRATLESEGFPKRDPLTNYYHKADVDAWIDNRRRIPDAASYSGSSERTKSEVNLHAL
;
A
#
# COMPACT_ATOMS: atom_id res chain seq x y z
N MET A 1 4.96 20.26 -15.59
CA MET A 1 5.28 18.89 -15.13
C MET A 1 4.12 17.99 -15.51
N SER A 2 4.36 16.95 -16.32
CA SER A 2 3.30 16.00 -16.70
C SER A 2 2.80 15.26 -15.46
N LYS A 3 1.48 15.23 -15.27
CA LYS A 3 0.84 14.54 -14.15
C LYS A 3 1.08 13.04 -14.30
N ASP A 4 1.73 12.43 -13.32
CA ASP A 4 1.95 10.99 -13.30
C ASP A 4 0.61 10.28 -12.99
N LEU A 5 0.01 9.68 -14.02
CA LEU A 5 -1.30 9.01 -13.94
C LEU A 5 -1.26 7.73 -13.09
N THR A 6 -0.06 7.19 -12.81
CA THR A 6 0.10 6.00 -11.97
C THR A 6 -0.28 6.25 -10.51
N PHE A 7 -0.39 7.51 -10.08
CA PHE A 7 -0.92 7.87 -8.76
C PHE A 7 -2.44 7.76 -8.65
N SER A 8 -3.16 7.60 -9.76
CA SER A 8 -4.60 7.33 -9.72
C SER A 8 -4.87 5.97 -9.07
N ASN A 9 -5.90 5.90 -8.22
CA ASN A 9 -6.36 4.64 -7.62
C ASN A 9 -6.85 3.63 -8.68
N SER A 10 -7.32 4.11 -9.83
CA SER A 10 -7.76 3.26 -10.94
C SER A 10 -6.60 2.64 -11.73
N SER A 11 -5.35 3.08 -11.53
CA SER A 11 -4.21 2.54 -12.25
C SER A 11 -3.69 1.27 -11.57
N ALA A 12 -3.66 0.16 -12.30
CA ALA A 12 -3.07 -1.11 -11.85
C ALA A 12 -1.54 -1.08 -11.79
N PHE A 13 -0.92 -0.13 -12.50
CA PHE A 13 0.52 -0.03 -12.66
C PHE A 13 1.09 1.22 -11.97
N GLY A 14 2.29 1.09 -11.42
CA GLY A 14 3.02 2.10 -10.67
C GLY A 14 4.31 2.53 -11.37
N SER A 15 4.56 3.83 -11.46
CA SER A 15 5.85 4.37 -11.88
C SER A 15 6.94 4.13 -10.82
N ILE A 16 8.20 4.42 -11.16
CA ILE A 16 9.29 4.44 -10.17
C ILE A 16 8.99 5.44 -9.06
N SER A 17 8.44 6.61 -9.41
CA SER A 17 8.10 7.65 -8.43
C SER A 17 7.02 7.15 -7.48
N TRP A 18 6.01 6.45 -8.02
CA TRP A 18 4.97 5.80 -7.21
C TRP A 18 5.56 4.74 -6.28
N ALA A 19 6.39 3.83 -6.79
CA ALA A 19 7.01 2.77 -5.98
C ALA A 19 7.92 3.34 -4.87
N ALA A 20 8.70 4.38 -5.18
CA ALA A 20 9.54 5.06 -4.21
C ALA A 20 8.70 5.70 -3.08
N GLN A 21 7.62 6.40 -3.44
CA GLN A 21 6.70 6.97 -2.45
C GLN A 21 5.99 5.89 -1.63
N ARG A 22 5.60 4.77 -2.26
CA ARG A 22 4.97 3.65 -1.56
C ARG A 22 5.86 3.05 -0.48
N LEU A 23 7.18 3.07 -0.69
CA LEU A 23 8.19 2.65 0.27
C LEU A 23 8.70 3.77 1.19
N GLY A 24 8.12 4.97 1.13
CA GLY A 24 8.48 6.10 1.97
C GLY A 24 9.87 6.69 1.70
N MET A 25 10.39 6.58 0.47
CA MET A 25 11.71 7.08 0.10
C MET A 25 11.73 7.95 -1.15
N SER A 26 12.82 8.71 -1.35
CA SER A 26 13.00 9.51 -2.56
C SER A 26 13.27 8.62 -3.79
N LYS A 27 12.90 9.11 -4.97
CA LYS A 27 13.14 8.42 -6.26
C LYS A 27 14.61 8.01 -6.44
N GLY A 28 15.54 8.92 -6.11
CA GLY A 28 16.98 8.64 -6.21
C GLY A 28 17.44 7.54 -5.25
N MET A 29 16.93 7.55 -4.01
CA MET A 29 17.22 6.51 -3.03
C MET A 29 16.68 5.15 -3.47
N PHE A 30 15.47 5.12 -4.01
CA PHE A 30 14.87 3.91 -4.55
C PHE A 30 15.71 3.31 -5.68
N LEU A 31 16.13 4.14 -6.65
CA LEU A 31 16.98 3.66 -7.76
C LEU A 31 18.31 3.10 -7.27
N ARG A 32 18.96 3.74 -6.30
CA ARG A 32 20.21 3.25 -5.71
C ARG A 32 20.04 1.92 -4.98
N ARG A 33 18.89 1.71 -4.33
CA ARG A 33 18.57 0.49 -3.58
C ARG A 33 17.85 -0.57 -4.39
N ARG A 34 17.46 -0.28 -5.62
CA ARG A 34 16.64 -1.15 -6.47
C ARG A 34 17.23 -2.55 -6.60
N ALA A 35 18.52 -2.67 -6.89
CA ALA A 35 19.18 -3.96 -7.02
C ALA A 35 19.07 -4.80 -5.74
N THR A 36 19.26 -4.17 -4.58
CA THR A 36 19.10 -4.82 -3.27
C THR A 36 17.64 -5.18 -2.99
N LEU A 37 16.70 -4.31 -3.36
CA LEU A 37 15.27 -4.61 -3.21
C LEU A 37 14.87 -5.82 -4.07
N GLU A 38 15.30 -5.87 -5.32
CA GLU A 38 15.02 -6.98 -6.24
C GLU A 38 15.69 -8.29 -5.77
N SER A 39 16.87 -8.25 -5.15
CA SER A 39 17.48 -9.44 -4.53
C SER A 39 16.72 -9.94 -3.30
N GLU A 40 16.04 -9.03 -2.59
CA GLU A 40 15.15 -9.33 -1.44
C GLU A 40 13.72 -9.69 -1.89
N GLY A 41 13.51 -9.93 -3.19
CA GLY A 41 12.22 -10.36 -3.75
C GLY A 41 11.26 -9.23 -4.12
N PHE A 42 11.70 -7.97 -4.16
CA PHE A 42 10.89 -6.87 -4.69
C PHE A 42 10.56 -7.14 -6.17
N PRO A 43 9.32 -6.88 -6.62
CA PRO A 43 8.92 -7.16 -7.99
C PRO A 43 9.75 -6.39 -9.01
N LYS A 44 10.09 -7.05 -10.11
CA LYS A 44 10.75 -6.42 -11.26
C LYS A 44 9.73 -5.60 -12.05
N ARG A 45 10.23 -4.64 -12.82
CA ARG A 45 9.39 -3.90 -13.77
C ARG A 45 8.95 -4.84 -14.89
N ASP A 46 7.71 -4.67 -15.31
CA ASP A 46 7.18 -5.29 -16.50
C ASP A 46 8.02 -4.85 -17.73
N PRO A 47 8.60 -5.77 -18.51
CA PRO A 47 9.38 -5.43 -19.69
C PRO A 47 8.60 -4.67 -20.77
N LEU A 48 7.29 -4.91 -20.87
CA LEU A 48 6.43 -4.32 -21.90
C LEU A 48 6.04 -2.89 -21.54
N THR A 49 5.61 -2.67 -20.30
CA THR A 49 5.07 -1.39 -19.86
C THR A 49 6.09 -0.53 -19.11
N ASN A 50 7.20 -1.13 -18.69
CA ASN A 50 8.23 -0.53 -17.83
C ASN A 50 7.65 0.04 -16.53
N TYR A 51 6.54 -0.53 -16.03
CA TYR A 51 5.92 -0.16 -14.75
C TYR A 51 5.98 -1.33 -13.76
N TYR A 52 5.71 -1.04 -12.50
CA TYR A 52 5.51 -2.06 -11.47
C TYR A 52 4.03 -2.40 -11.38
N HIS A 53 3.68 -3.67 -11.18
CA HIS A 53 2.32 -4.01 -10.83
C HIS A 53 2.06 -3.61 -9.37
N LYS A 54 1.06 -2.77 -9.11
CA LYS A 54 0.84 -2.23 -7.75
C LYS A 54 0.55 -3.33 -6.74
N ALA A 55 -0.27 -4.31 -7.14
CA ALA A 55 -0.62 -5.44 -6.27
C ALA A 55 0.61 -6.25 -5.83
N ASP A 56 1.61 -6.40 -6.69
CA ASP A 56 2.83 -7.16 -6.36
C ASP A 56 3.70 -6.38 -5.38
N VAL A 57 3.76 -5.05 -5.54
CA VAL A 57 4.47 -4.16 -4.62
C VAL A 57 3.80 -4.18 -3.25
N ASP A 58 2.47 -4.11 -3.20
CA ASP A 58 1.70 -4.18 -1.96
C ASP A 58 1.87 -5.55 -1.28
N ALA A 59 1.76 -6.66 -2.03
CA ALA A 59 2.00 -8.01 -1.52
C ALA A 59 3.42 -8.18 -0.95
N TRP A 60 4.43 -7.62 -1.60
CA TRP A 60 5.81 -7.65 -1.09
C TRP A 60 5.96 -6.86 0.22
N ILE A 61 5.30 -5.70 0.33
CA ILE A 61 5.29 -4.92 1.57
C ILE A 61 4.62 -5.71 2.69
N ASP A 62 3.47 -6.33 2.40
CA ASP A 62 2.68 -7.09 3.35
C ASP A 62 3.43 -8.34 3.84
N ASN A 63 4.11 -9.06 2.96
CA ASN A 63 4.99 -10.18 3.33
C ASN A 63 6.14 -9.78 4.26
N ARG A 64 6.60 -8.52 4.20
CA ARG A 64 7.66 -8.00 5.08
C ARG A 64 7.14 -7.48 6.42
N ARG A 65 5.82 -7.37 6.60
CA ARG A 65 5.25 -6.99 7.89
C ARG A 65 5.47 -8.13 8.88
N ARG A 66 6.29 -7.87 9.90
CA ARG A 66 6.57 -8.82 11.00
C ARG A 66 5.41 -8.99 11.96
N ILE A 67 4.49 -8.03 11.97
CA ILE A 67 3.23 -8.10 12.72
C ILE A 67 2.15 -8.22 11.65
N PRO A 68 1.51 -9.39 11.49
CA PRO A 68 0.35 -9.49 10.63
C PRO A 68 -0.70 -8.48 11.10
N ASP A 69 -1.40 -7.84 10.17
CA ASP A 69 -2.52 -6.97 10.53
C ASP A 69 -3.44 -7.76 11.48
N ALA A 70 -3.77 -7.18 12.63
CA ALA A 70 -4.77 -7.75 13.52
C ALA A 70 -5.98 -8.04 12.64
N ALA A 71 -6.40 -9.31 12.59
CA ALA A 71 -7.48 -9.79 11.72
C ALA A 71 -8.57 -8.72 11.71
N SER A 72 -8.84 -8.15 10.54
CA SER A 72 -9.80 -7.06 10.42
C SER A 72 -11.08 -7.56 11.04
N TYR A 73 -11.37 -7.12 12.27
CA TYR A 73 -12.61 -7.43 12.93
C TYR A 73 -13.63 -6.69 12.08
N SER A 74 -14.26 -7.42 11.16
CA SER A 74 -15.52 -7.03 10.51
C SER A 74 -16.60 -7.09 11.59
N GLY A 75 -16.42 -6.28 12.64
CA GLY A 75 -17.49 -5.89 13.52
C GLY A 75 -18.26 -4.88 12.71
N SER A 76 -19.33 -5.33 12.07
CA SER A 76 -20.49 -4.50 11.84
C SER A 76 -20.68 -3.62 13.08
N SER A 77 -20.42 -2.32 12.93
CA SER A 77 -20.76 -1.33 13.95
C SER A 77 -22.29 -1.25 13.99
N GLU A 78 -22.92 -2.27 14.56
CA GLU A 78 -24.19 -2.10 15.22
C GLU A 78 -23.89 -1.24 16.44
N ARG A 79 -23.96 0.09 16.24
CA ARG A 79 -24.09 1.00 17.37
C ARG A 79 -25.39 0.61 18.07
N THR A 80 -25.30 -0.25 19.07
CA THR A 80 -26.35 -0.34 20.08
C THR A 80 -26.32 1.02 20.77
N LYS A 81 -27.20 1.93 20.35
CA LYS A 81 -27.51 3.13 21.12
C LYS A 81 -28.04 2.62 22.45
N SER A 82 -27.22 2.63 23.48
CA SER A 82 -27.70 2.50 24.84
C SER A 82 -28.53 3.75 25.12
N GLU A 83 -29.85 3.63 25.01
CA GLU A 83 -30.77 4.62 25.57
C GLU A 83 -30.48 4.71 27.08
N VAL A 84 -29.87 5.82 27.49
CA VAL A 84 -29.75 6.20 28.89
C VAL A 84 -31.13 6.62 29.38
N ASN A 85 -31.83 5.73 30.08
CA ASN A 85 -33.09 6.06 30.74
C ASN A 85 -32.81 7.01 31.91
N LEU A 86 -33.08 8.30 31.72
CA LEU A 86 -32.95 9.36 32.72
C LEU A 86 -34.15 9.46 33.69
N HIS A 87 -34.97 8.41 33.79
CA HIS A 87 -36.03 8.33 34.80
C HIS A 87 -35.61 7.41 35.94
N ALA A 88 -34.78 7.95 36.83
CA ALA A 88 -34.73 7.51 38.22
C ALA A 88 -35.27 8.68 39.08
N LEU A 89 -36.25 8.33 39.91
CA LEU A 89 -37.10 9.12 40.80
C LEU A 89 -36.43 10.29 41.51
#